data_AF-A0A328BTB5-F1
#
_entry.id   AF-A0A328BTB5-F1
#
_cell.length_a   1.000
_cell.length_b   1.000
_cell.length_c   1.000
_cell.angle_alpha   90.00
_cell.angle_beta   90.00
_cell.angle_gamma   90.00
#
_symmetry.space_group_name_H-M   'P 1'
#
loop_
_entity.id
_entity.type
_entity.pdbx_description
1 polymer ?
#
loop_
_entity_poly.entity_id
_entity_poly.type
_entity_poly.pdbx_seq_one_letter_code
_entity_poly.pdbx_strand_id
1 'polypeptide(L)'
;MRFNFGFRKNKPADVVNHAGAAAYSLTPQLELYAAVATAALSDQFYEKADTRLQRLRELVAKNDPLFVAQLAVYAREKMYLRTVPLVLAVELARLHRGDNLVSRLVARVVQRADEITELLAFYALANQRQGQKQLNRLSKQLQKGLALAFNRFDGYQLAKYDRAGQVRLRDALFLVHPQAKTPEQQQLFDQLVRGELPTPYTWETELSALGQQTFTTDAERQTAFCQKWEELIGSGKLGYMALLRNLRNILEADVSAGAIAQLTQALTDERAVTRSKQLPFRYLAAYRELLTVRSGHVAGILAALETAIGHSTQNLRGFGADTRVVVACDVSGSMQQPISPRSKVLLYDVGLVLGMLLQRRCQNVVTGMFGDRWKRVPLPQNQVLSNVQELYRREGEVGYSTNGHLVVQDLIRHNERVDKVMMFTDCQLWNSTGDGNDLAKAWRQYRRTVAPQARLYLFDLAGHGNTPLDVREPDGVALIAGWSDKVFDVLQALENGGSALTEMERIDF
;
A
#
# COMPACT_ATOMS: atom_id res chain seq x y z
N MET A 1 -32.80 44.27 -12.00
CA MET A 1 -31.39 43.89 -12.22
C MET A 1 -31.33 42.42 -12.60
N ARG A 2 -30.89 42.08 -13.82
CA ARG A 2 -30.70 40.69 -14.26
C ARG A 2 -29.37 40.18 -13.69
N PHE A 3 -29.43 39.24 -12.74
CA PHE A 3 -28.25 38.53 -12.26
C PHE A 3 -27.75 37.60 -13.37
N ASN A 4 -26.66 37.99 -14.04
CA ASN A 4 -25.88 37.07 -14.87
C ASN A 4 -25.18 36.07 -13.95
N PHE A 5 -25.80 34.91 -13.72
CA PHE A 5 -25.04 33.74 -13.32
C PHE A 5 -24.09 33.41 -14.47
N GLY A 6 -22.82 33.79 -14.34
CA GLY A 6 -21.79 33.38 -15.27
C GLY A 6 -21.70 31.86 -15.25
N PHE A 7 -22.30 31.20 -16.23
CA PHE A 7 -22.04 29.80 -16.52
C PHE A 7 -20.55 29.67 -16.87
N ARG A 8 -19.71 29.36 -15.87
CA ARG A 8 -18.33 28.96 -16.13
C ARG A 8 -18.40 27.73 -17.03
N LYS A 9 -17.98 27.87 -18.28
CA LYS A 9 -17.87 26.76 -19.22
C LYS A 9 -16.99 25.70 -18.58
N ASN A 10 -17.51 24.47 -18.49
CA ASN A 10 -16.73 23.33 -18.02
C ASN A 10 -15.50 23.16 -18.91
N LYS A 11 -14.34 22.92 -18.29
CA LYS A 11 -13.13 22.55 -19.02
C LYS A 11 -13.45 21.23 -19.75
N PRO A 12 -13.25 21.14 -21.07
CA PRO A 12 -13.38 19.87 -21.77
C PRO A 12 -12.32 18.89 -21.22
N ALA A 13 -12.63 17.60 -21.27
CA ALA A 13 -11.63 16.56 -21.04
C ALA A 13 -10.40 16.85 -21.91
N ASP A 14 -9.21 16.82 -21.30
CA ASP A 14 -7.96 17.19 -21.94
C ASP A 14 -7.09 15.98 -22.31
N VAL A 15 -7.48 14.78 -21.87
CA VAL A 15 -6.81 13.50 -22.18
C VAL A 15 -7.82 12.38 -22.40
N VAL A 16 -7.32 11.25 -22.90
CA VAL A 16 -8.07 9.98 -22.96
C VAL A 16 -7.43 8.97 -22.02
N ASN A 17 -8.24 8.13 -21.40
CA ASN A 17 -7.74 7.01 -20.59
C ASN A 17 -7.29 5.84 -21.50
N HIS A 18 -6.76 4.76 -20.91
CA HIS A 18 -6.27 3.61 -21.68
C HIS A 18 -7.38 2.86 -22.43
N ALA A 19 -8.63 3.01 -21.99
CA ALA A 19 -9.81 2.48 -22.66
C ALA A 19 -10.37 3.42 -23.75
N GLY A 20 -9.70 4.55 -24.04
CA GLY A 20 -10.11 5.53 -25.05
C GLY A 20 -11.26 6.45 -24.63
N ALA A 21 -11.66 6.44 -23.36
CA ALA A 21 -12.70 7.32 -22.83
C ALA A 21 -12.14 8.69 -22.42
N ALA A 22 -12.98 9.72 -22.48
CA ALA A 22 -12.64 11.08 -22.07
C ALA A 22 -12.23 11.13 -20.59
N ALA A 23 -11.08 11.75 -20.29
CA ALA A 23 -10.52 11.86 -18.95
C ALA A 23 -9.87 13.23 -18.73
N TYR A 24 -9.51 13.50 -17.47
CA TYR A 24 -8.93 14.75 -17.03
C TYR A 24 -7.54 14.51 -16.45
N SER A 25 -6.61 15.41 -16.79
CA SER A 25 -5.25 15.41 -16.27
C SER A 25 -5.22 15.85 -14.80
N LEU A 26 -4.37 15.21 -13.99
CA LEU A 26 -4.12 15.62 -12.61
C LEU A 26 -3.12 16.78 -12.56
N THR A 27 -3.11 17.53 -11.45
CA THR A 27 -1.99 18.45 -11.17
C THR A 27 -0.70 17.65 -10.97
N PRO A 28 0.49 18.20 -11.27
CA PRO A 28 1.75 17.49 -11.08
C PRO A 28 1.94 16.95 -9.65
N GLN A 29 1.46 17.67 -8.63
CA GLN A 29 1.52 17.23 -7.23
C GLN A 29 0.62 16.02 -6.97
N LEU A 30 -0.64 16.08 -7.42
CA LEU A 30 -1.61 15.01 -7.21
C LEU A 30 -1.25 13.78 -8.04
N GLU A 31 -0.72 13.97 -9.24
CA GLU A 31 -0.21 12.89 -10.08
C GLU A 31 0.98 12.18 -9.45
N LEU A 32 1.95 12.95 -8.91
CA LEU A 32 3.09 12.38 -8.20
C LEU A 32 2.65 11.64 -6.95
N TYR A 33 1.73 12.20 -6.15
CA TYR A 33 1.14 11.52 -5.01
C TYR A 33 0.50 10.20 -5.41
N ALA A 34 -0.35 10.20 -6.44
CA ALA A 34 -1.04 8.99 -6.88
C ALA A 34 -0.05 7.92 -7.34
N ALA A 35 0.93 8.29 -8.17
CA ALA A 35 1.97 7.37 -8.64
C ALA A 35 2.82 6.79 -7.49
N VAL A 36 3.06 7.56 -6.43
CA VAL A 36 3.77 7.11 -5.23
C VAL A 36 2.90 6.20 -4.37
N ALA A 37 1.64 6.56 -4.16
CA ALA A 37 0.69 5.81 -3.32
C ALA A 37 0.36 4.42 -3.89
N THR A 38 0.41 4.28 -5.22
CA THR A 38 0.16 3.03 -5.96
C THR A 38 1.46 2.41 -6.53
N ALA A 39 2.63 2.87 -6.06
CA ALA A 39 3.90 2.29 -6.47
C ALA A 39 4.00 0.83 -5.98
N ALA A 40 4.57 -0.04 -6.81
CA ALA A 40 4.64 -1.47 -6.49
C ALA A 40 5.38 -1.73 -5.16
N LEU A 41 4.87 -2.69 -4.38
CA LEU A 41 5.48 -3.12 -3.11
C LEU A 41 6.70 -4.04 -3.30
N SER A 42 7.38 -3.98 -4.44
CA SER A 42 8.52 -4.83 -4.75
C SER A 42 9.84 -4.17 -4.32
N ASP A 43 10.72 -4.96 -3.72
CA ASP A 43 12.05 -4.53 -3.26
C ASP A 43 13.00 -4.12 -4.41
N GLN A 44 12.59 -4.39 -5.65
CA GLN A 44 13.36 -4.15 -6.87
C GLN A 44 12.52 -3.41 -7.91
N PHE A 45 11.59 -2.57 -7.46
CA PHE A 45 10.66 -1.82 -8.33
C PHE A 45 11.38 -1.09 -9.48
N TYR A 46 12.62 -0.67 -9.28
CA TYR A 46 13.41 0.12 -10.23
C TYR A 46 14.31 -0.71 -11.17
N GLU A 47 14.50 -2.01 -10.95
CA GLU A 47 15.53 -2.80 -11.67
C GLU A 47 15.25 -2.97 -13.16
N LYS A 48 14.00 -2.73 -13.59
CA LYS A 48 13.66 -2.57 -15.00
C LYS A 48 13.41 -1.09 -15.26
N ALA A 49 13.91 -0.58 -16.38
CA ALA A 49 13.57 0.75 -16.91
C ALA A 49 12.10 0.76 -17.39
N ASP A 50 11.19 0.51 -16.46
CA ASP A 50 9.76 0.49 -16.69
C ASP A 50 9.29 1.93 -16.87
N THR A 51 8.33 2.11 -17.77
CA THR A 51 7.55 3.32 -18.02
C THR A 51 7.14 4.05 -16.72
N ARG A 52 6.83 3.30 -15.66
CA ARG A 52 6.49 3.85 -14.33
C ARG A 52 7.63 4.63 -13.68
N LEU A 53 8.86 4.12 -13.73
CA LEU A 53 10.02 4.80 -13.15
C LEU A 53 10.36 6.07 -13.92
N GLN A 54 10.27 6.02 -15.26
CA GLN A 54 10.47 7.21 -16.09
C GLN A 54 9.42 8.29 -15.76
N ARG A 55 8.15 7.90 -15.64
CA ARG A 55 7.07 8.80 -15.24
C ARG A 55 7.31 9.43 -13.87
N LEU A 56 7.73 8.65 -12.87
CA LEU A 56 8.10 9.20 -11.55
C LEU A 56 9.22 10.24 -11.65
N ARG A 57 10.26 9.98 -12.43
CA ARG A 57 11.36 10.93 -12.66
C ARG A 57 10.88 12.23 -13.27
N GLU A 58 10.02 12.16 -14.29
CA GLU A 58 9.45 13.34 -14.94
C GLU A 58 8.57 14.13 -13.98
N LEU A 59 7.79 13.46 -13.12
CA LEU A 59 6.96 14.09 -12.11
C LEU A 59 7.79 14.74 -11.01
N VAL A 60 8.87 14.12 -10.55
CA VAL A 60 9.81 14.73 -9.58
C VAL A 60 10.37 16.04 -10.13
N ALA A 61 10.68 16.12 -11.43
CA ALA A 61 11.18 17.34 -12.06
C ALA A 61 10.13 18.46 -12.23
N LYS A 62 8.84 18.12 -12.19
CA LYS A 62 7.72 19.08 -12.32
C LYS A 62 7.20 19.62 -10.99
N ASN A 63 7.73 19.13 -9.86
CA ASN A 63 7.25 19.47 -8.53
C ASN A 63 8.30 20.20 -7.71
N ASP A 64 7.84 20.96 -6.71
CA ASP A 64 8.70 21.64 -5.77
C ASP A 64 9.57 20.64 -4.96
N PRO A 65 10.89 20.88 -4.81
CA PRO A 65 11.80 19.99 -4.08
C PRO A 65 11.36 19.67 -2.65
N LEU A 66 10.79 20.64 -1.92
CA LEU A 66 10.31 20.43 -0.55
C LEU A 66 9.10 19.50 -0.57
N PHE A 67 8.16 19.70 -1.48
CA PHE A 67 7.01 18.81 -1.63
C PHE A 67 7.44 17.36 -1.94
N VAL A 68 8.39 17.16 -2.86
CA VAL A 68 8.90 15.81 -3.18
C VAL A 68 9.51 15.14 -1.94
N ALA A 69 10.26 15.91 -1.14
CA ALA A 69 10.83 15.41 0.10
C ALA A 69 9.74 15.06 1.13
N GLN A 70 8.76 15.94 1.34
CA GLN A 70 7.63 15.70 2.24
C GLN A 70 6.83 14.46 1.83
N LEU A 71 6.53 14.29 0.55
CA LEU A 71 5.83 13.12 0.03
C LEU A 71 6.65 11.82 0.25
N ALA A 72 7.96 11.85 0.07
CA ALA A 72 8.81 10.70 0.34
C ALA A 72 8.79 10.29 1.82
N VAL A 73 8.81 11.26 2.74
CA VAL A 73 8.64 11.02 4.17
C VAL A 73 7.23 10.49 4.49
N TYR A 74 6.18 11.08 3.90
CA TYR A 74 4.80 10.64 4.08
C TYR A 74 4.62 9.20 3.64
N ALA A 75 5.10 8.86 2.43
CA ALA A 75 5.06 7.51 1.90
C ALA A 75 5.79 6.52 2.83
N ARG A 76 6.91 6.94 3.43
CA ARG A 76 7.68 6.09 4.34
C ARG A 76 7.02 5.89 5.70
N GLU A 77 6.59 6.98 6.34
CA GLU A 77 6.18 6.98 7.75
C GLU A 77 4.69 6.78 7.96
N LYS A 78 3.87 7.14 6.97
CA LYS A 78 2.41 7.04 7.04
C LYS A 78 1.90 5.90 6.18
N MET A 79 2.27 5.85 4.90
CA MET A 79 1.83 4.76 3.99
C MET A 79 2.63 3.46 4.15
N TYR A 80 3.75 3.50 4.90
CA TYR A 80 4.64 2.35 5.13
C TYR A 80 5.24 1.74 3.86
N LEU A 81 5.41 2.56 2.82
CA LEU A 81 6.11 2.18 1.60
C LEU A 81 7.63 2.15 1.83
N ARG A 82 8.29 1.22 1.15
CA ARG A 82 9.71 0.92 1.39
C ARG A 82 10.62 1.45 0.29
N THR A 83 10.38 1.02 -0.94
CA THR A 83 11.27 1.30 -2.07
C THR A 83 11.04 2.66 -2.72
N VAL A 84 9.79 3.08 -2.92
CA VAL A 84 9.50 4.35 -3.62
C VAL A 84 10.06 5.60 -2.92
N PRO A 85 10.09 5.73 -1.57
CA PRO A 85 10.76 6.86 -0.92
C PRO A 85 12.25 6.97 -1.24
N LEU A 86 12.95 5.82 -1.40
CA LEU A 86 14.37 5.79 -1.77
C LEU A 86 14.56 6.27 -3.22
N VAL A 87 13.64 5.88 -4.10
CA VAL A 87 13.62 6.35 -5.49
C VAL A 87 13.45 7.85 -5.55
N LEU A 88 12.48 8.40 -4.82
CA LEU A 88 12.27 9.86 -4.73
C LEU A 88 13.50 10.58 -4.19
N ALA A 89 14.15 10.05 -3.15
CA ALA A 89 15.35 10.66 -2.58
C ALA A 89 16.51 10.72 -3.57
N VAL A 90 16.74 9.65 -4.35
CA VAL A 90 17.79 9.61 -5.38
C VAL A 90 17.47 10.50 -6.57
N GLU A 91 16.23 10.49 -7.07
CA GLU A 91 15.83 11.36 -8.18
C GLU A 91 15.89 12.84 -7.77
N LEU A 92 15.46 13.18 -6.55
CA LEU A 92 15.59 14.53 -6.01
C LEU A 92 17.06 14.95 -5.87
N ALA A 93 17.95 14.05 -5.44
CA ALA A 93 19.38 14.32 -5.33
C ALA A 93 20.07 14.66 -6.66
N ARG A 94 19.47 14.29 -7.80
CA ARG A 94 19.98 14.63 -9.14
C ARG A 94 19.63 16.06 -9.54
N LEU A 95 18.52 16.59 -9.03
CA LEU A 95 17.97 17.89 -9.40
C LEU A 95 18.29 18.98 -8.38
N HIS A 96 18.25 18.66 -7.09
CA HIS A 96 18.34 19.63 -5.99
C HIS A 96 19.73 19.74 -5.38
N ARG A 97 20.23 20.97 -5.24
CA ARG A 97 21.56 21.30 -4.68
C ARG A 97 21.49 22.61 -3.91
N GLY A 98 22.46 22.83 -3.02
CA GLY A 98 22.66 24.13 -2.35
C GLY A 98 22.21 24.19 -0.90
N ASP A 99 21.55 23.16 -0.38
CA ASP A 99 21.14 23.06 1.03
C ASP A 99 21.32 21.63 1.59
N ASN A 100 20.66 21.33 2.71
CA ASN A 100 20.72 20.04 3.40
C ASN A 100 19.45 19.19 3.24
N LEU A 101 18.47 19.60 2.41
CA LEU A 101 17.15 18.97 2.31
C LEU A 101 17.26 17.48 1.99
N VAL A 102 18.02 17.10 0.96
CA VAL A 102 18.18 15.69 0.55
C VAL A 102 18.90 14.89 1.64
N SER A 103 19.85 15.49 2.35
CA SER A 103 20.56 14.78 3.43
C SER A 103 19.64 14.46 4.61
N ARG A 104 18.76 15.40 4.99
CA ARG A 104 17.74 15.20 6.03
C ARG A 104 16.69 14.19 5.59
N LEU A 105 16.25 14.28 4.33
CA LEU A 105 15.36 13.32 3.71
C LEU A 105 15.90 11.89 3.79
N VAL A 106 17.09 11.64 3.25
CA VAL A 106 17.71 10.31 3.27
C VAL A 106 17.87 9.79 4.69
N ALA A 107 18.36 10.63 5.61
CA ALA A 107 18.49 10.27 7.00
C ALA A 107 17.15 9.89 7.63
N ARG A 108 16.02 10.45 7.17
CA ARG A 108 14.69 10.14 7.70
C ARG A 108 14.07 8.90 7.05
N VAL A 109 14.18 8.74 5.73
CA VAL A 109 13.48 7.66 5.01
C VAL A 109 14.15 6.29 5.08
N VAL A 110 15.48 6.23 5.27
CA VAL A 110 16.24 4.96 5.37
C VAL A 110 16.06 4.37 6.78
N GLN A 111 15.07 3.52 7.00
CA GLN A 111 14.75 2.98 8.34
C GLN A 111 15.17 1.51 8.54
N ARG A 112 15.75 0.86 7.52
CA ARG A 112 16.38 -0.46 7.63
C ARG A 112 17.78 -0.45 7.04
N ALA A 113 18.64 -1.35 7.53
CA ALA A 113 20.04 -1.40 7.08
C ALA A 113 20.18 -1.77 5.60
N ASP A 114 19.38 -2.72 5.10
CA ASP A 114 19.38 -3.10 3.67
C ASP A 114 19.03 -1.94 2.73
N GLU A 115 18.24 -0.97 3.19
CA GLU A 115 17.83 0.19 2.39
C GLU A 115 19.01 1.13 2.05
N ILE A 116 20.10 1.08 2.82
CA ILE A 116 21.35 1.77 2.45
C ILE A 116 21.88 1.21 1.13
N THR A 117 21.99 -0.12 1.06
CA THR A 117 22.51 -0.80 -0.13
C THR A 117 21.55 -0.69 -1.31
N GLU A 118 20.24 -0.74 -1.08
CA GLU A 118 19.21 -0.52 -2.10
C GLU A 118 19.28 0.90 -2.69
N LEU A 119 19.38 1.92 -1.83
CA LEU A 119 19.50 3.31 -2.29
C LEU A 119 20.76 3.49 -3.15
N LEU A 120 21.89 2.91 -2.74
CA LEU A 120 23.14 2.97 -3.52
C LEU A 120 23.03 2.20 -4.85
N ALA A 121 22.43 1.02 -4.85
CA ALA A 121 22.16 0.27 -6.07
C ALA A 121 21.28 1.08 -7.05
N PHE A 122 20.20 1.68 -6.55
CA PHE A 122 19.36 2.56 -7.36
C PHE A 122 20.10 3.81 -7.82
N TYR A 123 20.96 4.42 -6.99
CA TYR A 123 21.80 5.56 -7.39
C TYR A 123 22.70 5.22 -8.58
N ALA A 124 23.36 4.06 -8.56
CA ALA A 124 24.18 3.59 -9.68
C ALA A 124 23.35 3.46 -10.96
N LEU A 125 22.17 2.84 -10.87
CA LEU A 125 21.25 2.66 -11.99
C LEU A 125 20.74 3.99 -12.55
N ALA A 126 20.22 4.88 -11.69
CA ALA A 126 19.63 6.16 -12.06
C ALA A 126 20.64 7.10 -12.75
N ASN A 127 21.93 6.95 -12.42
CA ASN A 127 23.02 7.73 -13.02
C ASN A 127 23.74 6.97 -14.15
N GLN A 128 23.16 5.88 -14.66
CA GLN A 128 23.69 5.06 -15.76
C GLN A 128 25.17 4.67 -15.56
N ARG A 129 25.54 4.35 -14.32
CA ARG A 129 26.94 4.08 -13.96
C ARG A 129 27.31 2.65 -14.37
N GLN A 130 27.73 2.49 -15.62
CA GLN A 130 28.25 1.25 -16.17
C GLN A 130 29.78 1.24 -16.04
N GLY A 131 30.35 0.28 -15.29
CA GLY A 131 31.80 0.15 -15.08
C GLY A 131 32.18 -0.40 -13.71
N GLN A 132 33.47 -0.54 -13.44
CA GLN A 132 33.96 -1.14 -12.18
C GLN A 132 33.74 -0.25 -10.95
N LYS A 133 33.71 1.09 -11.12
CA LYS A 133 33.52 2.07 -10.04
C LYS A 133 32.12 2.71 -10.10
N GLN A 134 31.06 1.91 -10.01
CA GLN A 134 29.67 2.36 -10.23
C GLN A 134 29.21 3.48 -9.26
N LEU A 135 29.80 3.55 -8.07
CA LEU A 135 29.44 4.52 -7.04
C LEU A 135 30.41 5.69 -6.92
N ASN A 136 31.31 5.87 -7.90
CA ASN A 136 32.19 7.03 -7.92
C ASN A 136 31.38 8.34 -8.07
N ARG A 137 31.76 9.39 -7.33
CA ARG A 137 31.04 10.67 -7.29
C ARG A 137 29.61 10.54 -6.74
N LEU A 138 29.44 9.86 -5.61
CA LEU A 138 28.21 9.91 -4.83
C LEU A 138 27.87 11.36 -4.44
N SER A 139 26.59 11.75 -4.55
CA SER A 139 26.13 13.05 -4.08
C SER A 139 26.50 13.24 -2.61
N LYS A 140 27.10 14.39 -2.27
CA LYS A 140 27.48 14.70 -0.88
C LYS A 140 26.28 14.74 0.07
N GLN A 141 25.11 15.11 -0.43
CA GLN A 141 23.87 15.08 0.37
C GLN A 141 23.44 13.64 0.65
N LEU A 142 23.47 12.74 -0.35
CA LEU A 142 23.18 11.32 -0.15
C LEU A 142 24.20 10.68 0.80
N GLN A 143 25.50 10.96 0.60
CA GLN A 143 26.57 10.49 1.48
C GLN A 143 26.31 10.90 2.94
N LYS A 144 26.03 12.19 3.19
CA LYS A 144 25.75 12.69 4.53
C LYS A 144 24.48 12.07 5.15
N GLY A 145 23.42 11.94 4.36
CA GLY A 145 22.17 11.32 4.84
C GLY A 145 22.34 9.84 5.18
N LEU A 146 23.05 9.08 4.35
CA LEU A 146 23.37 7.68 4.62
C LEU A 146 24.28 7.52 5.85
N ALA A 147 25.24 8.44 6.05
CA ALA A 147 26.11 8.42 7.22
C ALA A 147 25.30 8.58 8.51
N LEU A 148 24.32 9.49 8.51
CA LEU A 148 23.38 9.65 9.62
C LEU A 148 22.51 8.41 9.83
N ALA A 149 22.06 7.77 8.75
CA ALA A 149 21.25 6.55 8.82
C ALA A 149 22.04 5.35 9.39
N PHE A 150 23.29 5.14 8.97
CA PHE A 150 24.18 4.10 9.51
C PHE A 150 24.27 4.14 11.02
N ASN A 151 24.40 5.35 11.59
CA ASN A 151 24.56 5.55 13.03
C ASN A 151 23.30 5.21 13.86
N ARG A 152 22.20 4.76 13.23
CA ARG A 152 20.97 4.32 13.92
C ARG A 152 20.82 2.80 14.02
N PHE A 153 21.62 2.04 13.28
CA PHE A 153 21.47 0.59 13.24
C PHE A 153 22.36 -0.10 14.27
N ASP A 154 21.79 -1.08 14.97
CA ASP A 154 22.52 -1.94 15.89
C ASP A 154 23.14 -3.15 15.15
N GLY A 155 23.93 -3.94 15.89
CA GLY A 155 24.62 -5.11 15.32
C GLY A 155 23.67 -6.20 14.81
N TYR A 156 22.52 -6.38 15.44
CA TYR A 156 21.52 -7.35 14.97
C TYR A 156 20.92 -6.91 13.62
N GLN A 157 20.56 -5.63 13.48
CA GLN A 157 20.03 -5.07 12.23
C GLN A 157 21.05 -5.14 11.10
N LEU A 158 22.31 -4.79 11.37
CA LEU A 158 23.39 -4.90 10.38
C LEU A 158 23.60 -6.37 9.97
N ALA A 159 23.67 -7.30 10.92
CA ALA A 159 23.85 -8.73 10.63
C ALA A 159 22.67 -9.34 9.86
N LYS A 160 21.43 -9.00 10.23
CA LYS A 160 20.20 -9.50 9.58
C LYS A 160 20.11 -9.13 8.11
N TYR A 161 20.64 -7.98 7.76
CA TYR A 161 20.51 -7.40 6.43
C TYR A 161 21.82 -7.39 5.64
N ASP A 162 22.93 -7.89 6.22
CA ASP A 162 24.18 -8.12 5.49
C ASP A 162 24.05 -9.34 4.57
N ARG A 163 23.49 -9.10 3.39
CA ARG A 163 23.27 -10.12 2.36
C ARG A 163 24.14 -9.83 1.15
N ALA A 164 24.49 -10.89 0.43
CA ALA A 164 25.11 -10.74 -0.87
C ALA A 164 24.15 -10.02 -1.84
N GLY A 165 24.62 -8.96 -2.48
CA GLY A 165 23.87 -8.15 -3.43
C GLY A 165 24.80 -7.29 -4.28
N GLN A 166 24.25 -6.39 -5.10
CA GLN A 166 25.05 -5.48 -5.95
C GLN A 166 25.98 -4.58 -5.11
N VAL A 167 25.52 -4.18 -3.93
CA VAL A 167 26.28 -3.40 -2.95
C VAL A 167 26.16 -4.12 -1.61
N ARG A 168 27.29 -4.47 -0.96
CA ARG A 168 27.28 -5.02 0.40
C ARG A 168 27.32 -3.90 1.44
N LEU A 169 26.84 -4.18 2.65
CA LEU A 169 26.84 -3.19 3.75
C LEU A 169 28.25 -2.70 4.09
N ARG A 170 29.24 -3.60 4.08
CA ARG A 170 30.66 -3.23 4.23
C ARG A 170 31.11 -2.21 3.19
N ASP A 171 30.79 -2.44 1.93
CA ASP A 171 31.23 -1.56 0.83
C ASP A 171 30.50 -0.20 0.92
N ALA A 172 29.24 -0.21 1.34
CA ALA A 172 28.49 1.00 1.65
C ALA A 172 29.10 1.78 2.82
N LEU A 173 29.58 1.11 3.87
CA LEU A 173 30.26 1.74 5.01
C LEU A 173 31.52 2.46 4.54
N PHE A 174 32.35 1.81 3.72
CA PHE A 174 33.54 2.42 3.13
C PHE A 174 33.21 3.60 2.21
N LEU A 175 32.11 3.54 1.45
CA LEU A 175 31.73 4.64 0.55
C LEU A 175 31.19 5.85 1.31
N VAL A 176 30.40 5.59 2.35
CA VAL A 176 29.65 6.62 3.07
C VAL A 176 30.52 7.32 4.11
N HIS A 177 31.44 6.57 4.73
CA HIS A 177 32.30 7.03 5.82
C HIS A 177 31.51 7.63 7.01
N PRO A 178 30.59 6.88 7.65
CA PRO A 178 29.93 7.36 8.86
C PRO A 178 30.94 7.56 9.99
N GLN A 179 30.84 8.68 10.69
CA GLN A 179 31.60 8.89 11.92
C GLN A 179 30.85 8.22 13.07
N ALA A 180 31.47 7.23 13.71
CA ALA A 180 30.91 6.57 14.88
C ALA A 180 30.69 7.58 16.01
N LYS A 181 29.55 7.47 16.70
CA LYS A 181 29.20 8.33 17.84
C LYS A 181 29.87 7.89 19.14
N THR A 182 30.17 6.59 19.25
CA THR A 182 30.80 6.00 20.44
C THR A 182 31.87 4.98 20.05
N PRO A 183 32.82 4.65 20.96
CA PRO A 183 33.78 3.57 20.75
C PRO A 183 33.14 2.21 20.45
N GLU A 184 32.00 1.89 21.07
CA GLU A 184 31.27 0.63 20.84
C GLU A 184 30.70 0.58 19.43
N GLN A 185 30.20 1.71 18.91
CA GLN A 185 29.74 1.79 17.53
C GLN A 185 30.90 1.69 16.53
N GLN A 186 32.07 2.23 16.87
CA GLN A 186 33.27 2.03 16.06
C GLN A 186 33.66 0.54 16.01
N GLN A 187 33.65 -0.14 17.16
CA GLN A 187 33.91 -1.59 17.21
C GLN A 187 32.88 -2.38 16.39
N LEU A 188 31.61 -1.99 16.43
CA LEU A 188 30.56 -2.59 15.62
C LEU A 188 30.82 -2.41 14.11
N PHE A 189 31.24 -1.21 13.69
CA PHE A 189 31.63 -0.95 12.31
C PHE A 189 32.84 -1.77 11.89
N ASP A 190 33.83 -1.93 12.78
CA ASP A 190 35.00 -2.77 12.51
C ASP A 190 34.60 -4.25 12.34
N GLN A 191 33.67 -4.76 13.16
CA GLN A 191 33.12 -6.12 13.01
C GLN A 191 32.41 -6.31 11.67
N LEU A 192 31.57 -5.34 11.26
CA LEU A 192 30.93 -5.36 9.94
C LEU A 192 31.97 -5.40 8.81
N VAL A 193 33.06 -4.65 8.94
CA VAL A 193 34.14 -4.63 7.94
C VAL A 193 34.85 -5.98 7.85
N ARG A 194 35.11 -6.62 8.99
CA ARG A 194 35.77 -7.93 9.06
C ARG A 194 34.85 -9.10 8.71
N GLY A 195 33.54 -8.88 8.67
CA GLY A 195 32.56 -9.95 8.48
C GLY A 195 32.38 -10.82 9.72
N GLU A 196 32.60 -10.25 10.90
CA GLU A 196 32.58 -10.93 12.21
C GLU A 196 31.26 -10.70 12.97
N LEU A 197 30.24 -10.14 12.32
CA LEU A 197 28.93 -9.96 12.94
C LEU A 197 28.29 -11.32 13.27
N PRO A 198 27.68 -11.47 14.45
CA PRO A 198 27.06 -12.72 14.85
C PRO A 198 25.88 -13.05 13.93
N THR A 199 25.68 -14.35 13.67
CA THR A 199 24.49 -14.80 12.91
C THR A 199 23.23 -14.43 13.72
N PRO A 200 22.30 -13.66 13.13
CA PRO A 200 21.12 -13.22 13.85
C PRO A 200 20.15 -14.40 14.04
N TYR A 201 19.60 -14.53 15.24
CA TYR A 201 18.53 -15.48 15.51
C TYR A 201 17.24 -15.02 14.82
N THR A 202 16.83 -15.67 13.73
CA THR A 202 15.56 -15.42 13.05
C THR A 202 14.80 -16.72 12.78
N TRP A 203 13.48 -16.64 12.61
CA TRP A 203 12.69 -17.83 12.27
C TRP A 203 13.13 -18.44 10.93
N GLU A 204 13.57 -17.62 9.96
CA GLU A 204 14.10 -18.12 8.70
C GLU A 204 15.39 -18.94 8.91
N THR A 205 16.32 -18.46 9.74
CA THR A 205 17.58 -19.17 10.00
C THR A 205 17.34 -20.49 10.72
N GLU A 206 16.47 -20.47 11.72
CA GLU A 206 16.11 -21.66 12.50
C GLU A 206 15.42 -22.73 11.62
N LEU A 207 14.42 -22.34 10.82
CA LEU A 207 13.72 -23.29 9.95
C LEU A 207 14.57 -23.75 8.76
N SER A 208 15.45 -22.90 8.23
CA SER A 208 16.38 -23.30 7.18
C SER A 208 17.41 -24.30 7.70
N ALA A 209 17.97 -24.06 8.90
CA ALA A 209 18.88 -24.99 9.54
C ALA A 209 18.20 -26.33 9.82
N LEU A 210 16.96 -26.32 10.31
CA LEU A 210 16.17 -27.53 10.52
C LEU A 210 15.87 -28.26 9.21
N GLY A 211 15.53 -27.54 8.14
CA GLY A 211 15.26 -28.10 6.83
C GLY A 211 16.47 -28.73 6.13
N GLN A 212 17.68 -28.39 6.55
CA GLN A 212 18.93 -28.99 6.07
C GLN A 212 19.31 -30.27 6.84
N GLN A 213 18.64 -30.57 7.95
CA GLN A 213 18.87 -31.81 8.68
C GLN A 213 18.31 -33.01 7.90
N THR A 214 19.00 -34.14 8.01
CA THR A 214 18.55 -35.40 7.42
C THR A 214 17.64 -36.10 8.43
N PHE A 215 16.41 -36.36 8.04
CA PHE A 215 15.44 -37.13 8.82
C PHE A 215 15.32 -38.53 8.23
N THR A 216 15.18 -39.55 9.07
CA THR A 216 15.08 -40.94 8.58
C THR A 216 13.66 -41.27 8.15
N THR A 217 12.67 -40.59 8.71
CA THR A 217 11.24 -40.73 8.36
C THR A 217 10.53 -39.39 8.26
N ASP A 218 9.43 -39.35 7.51
CA ASP A 218 8.57 -38.17 7.43
C ASP A 218 7.94 -37.80 8.79
N ALA A 219 7.69 -38.80 9.65
CA ALA A 219 7.14 -38.58 11.00
C ALA A 219 8.14 -37.86 11.93
N GLU A 220 9.43 -38.21 11.86
CA GLU A 220 10.49 -37.51 12.57
C GLU A 220 10.61 -36.06 12.10
N ARG A 221 10.60 -35.85 10.78
CA ARG A 221 10.61 -34.51 10.18
C ARG A 221 9.44 -33.69 10.69
N GLN A 222 8.23 -34.22 10.61
CA GLN A 222 7.01 -33.55 11.07
C GLN A 222 7.12 -33.15 12.55
N THR A 223 7.56 -34.07 13.41
CA THR A 223 7.72 -33.84 14.85
C THR A 223 8.73 -32.72 15.13
N ALA A 224 9.85 -32.70 14.41
CA ALA A 224 10.87 -31.68 14.58
C ALA A 224 10.38 -30.28 14.15
N PHE A 225 9.63 -30.19 13.04
CA PHE A 225 9.01 -28.93 12.60
C PHE A 225 7.91 -28.47 13.56
N CYS A 226 7.10 -29.38 14.09
CA CYS A 226 6.11 -29.10 15.14
C CYS A 226 6.79 -28.43 16.34
N GLN A 227 7.77 -29.11 16.94
CA GLN A 227 8.51 -28.61 18.11
C GLN A 227 9.16 -27.25 17.85
N LYS A 228 9.75 -27.06 16.67
CA LYS A 228 10.39 -25.79 16.32
C LYS A 228 9.36 -24.66 16.17
N TRP A 229 8.18 -24.93 15.61
CA TRP A 229 7.11 -23.92 15.56
C TRP A 229 6.60 -23.56 16.95
N GLU A 230 6.43 -24.54 17.83
CA GLU A 230 6.03 -24.31 19.22
C GLU A 230 7.07 -23.48 19.98
N GLU A 231 8.37 -23.78 19.81
CA GLU A 231 9.47 -22.98 20.36
C GLU A 231 9.41 -21.54 19.85
N LEU A 232 9.24 -21.35 18.53
CA LEU A 232 9.22 -20.02 17.91
C LEU A 232 8.01 -19.20 18.39
N ILE A 233 6.82 -19.81 18.49
CA ILE A 233 5.60 -19.17 19.01
C ILE A 233 5.80 -18.82 20.49
N GLY A 234 6.25 -19.77 21.31
CA GLY A 234 6.46 -19.59 22.75
C GLY A 234 7.56 -18.59 23.08
N SER A 235 8.56 -18.42 22.21
CA SER A 235 9.65 -17.45 22.41
C SER A 235 9.21 -15.99 22.28
N GLY A 236 8.06 -15.72 21.65
CA GLY A 236 7.62 -14.36 21.31
C GLY A 236 8.50 -13.62 20.30
N LYS A 237 9.50 -14.29 19.70
CA LYS A 237 10.44 -13.69 18.74
C LYS A 237 9.92 -13.68 17.30
N LEU A 238 8.79 -14.33 17.02
CA LEU A 238 8.18 -14.32 15.70
C LEU A 238 7.49 -12.97 15.45
N GLY A 239 8.04 -12.16 14.55
CA GLY A 239 7.42 -10.91 14.17
C GLY A 239 6.02 -11.10 13.58
N TYR A 240 5.13 -10.13 13.76
CA TYR A 240 3.72 -10.25 13.36
C TYR A 240 3.52 -10.59 11.87
N MET A 241 4.32 -10.01 10.97
CA MET A 241 4.29 -10.36 9.54
C MET A 241 4.69 -11.82 9.29
N ALA A 242 5.66 -12.33 10.05
CA ALA A 242 6.11 -13.72 9.94
C ALA A 242 5.02 -14.67 10.44
N LEU A 243 4.25 -14.29 11.47
CA LEU A 243 3.07 -15.05 11.93
C LEU A 243 2.07 -15.17 10.78
N LEU A 244 1.60 -14.04 10.24
CA LEU A 244 0.62 -14.03 9.14
C LEU A 244 1.06 -14.86 7.93
N ARG A 245 2.33 -14.77 7.55
CA ARG A 245 2.86 -15.47 6.37
C ARG A 245 2.98 -16.98 6.56
N ASN A 246 3.11 -17.45 7.80
CA ASN A 246 3.36 -18.85 8.11
C ASN A 246 2.19 -19.57 8.78
N LEU A 247 0.99 -18.97 8.87
CA LEU A 247 -0.17 -19.62 9.49
C LEU A 247 -0.48 -20.99 8.89
N ARG A 248 -0.41 -21.14 7.56
CA ARG A 248 -0.56 -22.45 6.92
C ARG A 248 0.47 -23.44 7.43
N ASN A 249 1.76 -23.07 7.38
CA ASN A 249 2.87 -23.95 7.77
C ASN A 249 2.77 -24.37 9.25
N ILE A 250 2.31 -23.47 10.12
CA ILE A 250 2.09 -23.75 11.54
C ILE A 250 0.96 -24.76 11.72
N LEU A 251 -0.16 -24.59 11.01
CA LEU A 251 -1.28 -25.54 11.10
C LEU A 251 -0.96 -26.90 10.47
N GLU A 252 -0.21 -26.92 9.37
CA GLU A 252 0.24 -28.16 8.72
C GLU A 252 1.30 -28.90 9.56
N ALA A 253 2.01 -28.21 10.45
CA ALA A 253 2.94 -28.82 11.40
C ALA A 253 2.24 -29.53 12.57
N ASP A 254 0.91 -29.43 12.69
CA ASP A 254 0.10 -30.07 13.74
C ASP A 254 0.55 -29.72 15.18
N VAL A 255 0.82 -28.42 15.40
CA VAL A 255 1.22 -27.90 16.72
C VAL A 255 0.14 -28.09 17.78
N SER A 256 0.55 -28.17 19.05
CA SER A 256 -0.38 -28.36 20.17
C SER A 256 -1.42 -27.26 20.30
N ALA A 257 -2.56 -27.60 20.93
CA ALA A 257 -3.61 -26.64 21.26
C ALA A 257 -3.11 -25.44 22.08
N GLY A 258 -2.09 -25.65 22.93
CA GLY A 258 -1.44 -24.57 23.68
C GLY A 258 -0.72 -23.56 22.77
N ALA A 259 0.03 -24.05 21.78
CA ALA A 259 0.66 -23.20 20.78
C ALA A 259 -0.37 -22.48 19.89
N ILE A 260 -1.47 -23.14 19.53
CA ILE A 260 -2.59 -22.50 18.82
C ILE A 260 -3.22 -21.37 19.64
N ALA A 261 -3.40 -21.55 20.95
CA ALA A 261 -3.93 -20.50 21.83
C ALA A 261 -2.99 -19.28 21.89
N GLN A 262 -1.68 -19.51 22.02
CA GLN A 262 -0.68 -18.44 22.00
C GLN A 262 -0.64 -17.71 20.65
N LEU A 263 -0.69 -18.46 19.54
CA LEU A 263 -0.78 -17.91 18.19
C LEU A 263 -2.02 -17.03 18.03
N THR A 264 -3.18 -17.52 18.47
CA THR A 264 -4.46 -16.79 18.40
C THR A 264 -4.38 -15.51 19.21
N GLN A 265 -3.87 -15.57 20.44
CA GLN A 265 -3.67 -14.40 21.30
C GLN A 265 -2.78 -13.36 20.63
N ALA A 266 -1.66 -13.78 20.02
CA ALA A 266 -0.75 -12.88 19.32
C ALA A 266 -1.38 -12.24 18.08
N LEU A 267 -2.21 -12.99 17.33
CA LEU A 267 -2.94 -12.47 16.16
C LEU A 267 -4.00 -11.43 16.54
N THR A 268 -4.70 -11.64 17.66
CA THR A 268 -5.77 -10.74 18.11
C THR A 268 -5.28 -9.60 19.00
N ASP A 269 -4.00 -9.55 19.35
CA ASP A 269 -3.46 -8.47 20.17
C ASP A 269 -3.48 -7.13 19.42
N GLU A 270 -4.32 -6.21 19.89
CA GLU A 270 -4.52 -4.90 19.28
C GLU A 270 -3.21 -4.11 19.11
N ARG A 271 -2.33 -4.16 20.11
CA ARG A 271 -1.06 -3.42 20.09
C ARG A 271 -0.11 -4.02 19.05
N ALA A 272 -0.05 -5.34 18.94
CA ALA A 272 0.73 -6.06 17.95
C ALA A 272 0.22 -5.72 16.55
N VAL A 273 -1.10 -5.77 16.32
CA VAL A 273 -1.74 -5.37 15.07
C VAL A 273 -1.37 -3.94 14.69
N THR A 274 -1.60 -2.96 15.57
CA THR A 274 -1.34 -1.55 15.25
C THR A 274 0.15 -1.28 15.00
N ARG A 275 1.06 -1.89 15.79
CA ARG A 275 2.51 -1.73 15.61
C ARG A 275 3.06 -2.47 14.39
N SER A 276 2.36 -3.50 13.92
CA SER A 276 2.81 -4.34 12.80
C SER A 276 2.84 -3.61 11.46
N LYS A 277 2.09 -2.50 11.34
CA LYS A 277 1.96 -1.71 10.10
C LYS A 277 1.57 -2.58 8.88
N GLN A 278 0.85 -3.67 9.12
CA GLN A 278 0.44 -4.57 8.05
C GLN A 278 -0.67 -3.94 7.21
N LEU A 279 -0.48 -3.97 5.89
CA LEU A 279 -1.49 -3.54 4.94
C LEU A 279 -2.71 -4.49 5.00
N PRO A 280 -3.95 -3.96 4.90
CA PRO A 280 -5.17 -4.77 5.08
C PRO A 280 -5.25 -6.05 4.23
N PHE A 281 -4.83 -5.99 2.97
CA PHE A 281 -4.88 -7.16 2.07
C PHE A 281 -3.96 -8.31 2.53
N ARG A 282 -2.99 -8.08 3.43
CA ARG A 282 -2.14 -9.13 3.98
C ARG A 282 -2.94 -10.11 4.85
N TYR A 283 -3.96 -9.62 5.55
CA TYR A 283 -4.91 -10.47 6.27
C TYR A 283 -5.75 -11.30 5.29
N LEU A 284 -6.17 -10.73 4.16
CA LEU A 284 -6.87 -11.46 3.11
C LEU A 284 -6.01 -12.58 2.51
N ALA A 285 -4.74 -12.29 2.22
CA ALA A 285 -3.80 -13.29 1.73
C ALA A 285 -3.67 -14.45 2.72
N ALA A 286 -3.44 -14.14 4.01
CA ALA A 286 -3.36 -15.16 5.05
C ALA A 286 -4.68 -15.97 5.16
N TYR A 287 -5.82 -15.29 5.17
CA TYR A 287 -7.15 -15.90 5.23
C TYR A 287 -7.37 -16.91 4.10
N ARG A 288 -7.06 -16.53 2.86
CA ARG A 288 -7.21 -17.42 1.69
C ARG A 288 -6.28 -18.62 1.74
N GLU A 289 -5.03 -18.45 2.20
CA GLU A 289 -4.10 -19.58 2.31
C GLU A 289 -4.58 -20.63 3.34
N LEU A 290 -5.43 -20.24 4.30
CA LEU A 290 -6.01 -21.14 5.29
C LEU A 290 -7.25 -21.90 4.80
N LEU A 291 -7.97 -21.40 3.79
CA LEU A 291 -9.20 -22.04 3.29
C LEU A 291 -8.95 -23.44 2.70
N THR A 292 -7.71 -23.75 2.33
CA THR A 292 -7.33 -25.05 1.77
C THR A 292 -6.73 -26.01 2.80
N VAL A 293 -6.55 -25.57 4.05
CA VAL A 293 -5.87 -26.34 5.11
C VAL A 293 -6.86 -27.28 5.78
N ARG A 294 -6.45 -28.53 5.99
CA ARG A 294 -7.26 -29.55 6.69
C ARG A 294 -6.85 -29.61 8.16
N SER A 295 -7.38 -28.71 8.98
CA SER A 295 -7.18 -28.70 10.43
C SER A 295 -8.44 -28.22 11.16
N GLY A 296 -8.75 -28.79 12.32
CA GLY A 296 -9.87 -28.36 13.17
C GLY A 296 -9.69 -26.95 13.74
N HIS A 297 -8.45 -26.43 13.75
CA HIS A 297 -8.13 -25.09 14.24
C HIS A 297 -8.40 -23.97 13.23
N VAL A 298 -8.63 -24.30 11.95
CA VAL A 298 -8.80 -23.31 10.87
C VAL A 298 -9.90 -22.30 11.20
N ALA A 299 -11.07 -22.77 11.66
CA ALA A 299 -12.20 -21.89 11.97
C ALA A 299 -11.84 -20.83 13.04
N GLY A 300 -11.10 -21.22 14.08
CA GLY A 300 -10.65 -20.30 15.13
C GLY A 300 -9.66 -19.26 14.60
N ILE A 301 -8.72 -19.67 13.75
CA ILE A 301 -7.73 -18.75 13.17
C ILE A 301 -8.37 -17.79 12.16
N LEU A 302 -9.35 -18.23 11.37
CA LEU A 302 -10.11 -17.34 10.48
C LEU A 302 -10.85 -16.24 11.28
N ALA A 303 -11.47 -16.60 12.40
CA ALA A 303 -12.09 -15.64 13.31
C ALA A 303 -11.07 -14.68 13.96
N ALA A 304 -9.88 -15.19 14.29
CA ALA A 304 -8.77 -14.37 14.79
C ALA A 304 -8.30 -13.35 13.75
N LEU A 305 -8.22 -13.73 12.47
CA LEU A 305 -7.86 -12.83 11.37
C LEU A 305 -8.92 -11.73 11.14
N GLU A 306 -10.22 -12.05 11.28
CA GLU A 306 -11.30 -11.05 11.23
C GLU A 306 -11.22 -10.04 12.38
N THR A 307 -10.84 -10.52 13.56
CA THR A 307 -10.59 -9.66 14.72
C THR A 307 -9.37 -8.77 14.47
N ALA A 308 -8.27 -9.35 13.98
CA ALA A 308 -7.03 -8.65 13.68
C ALA A 308 -7.21 -7.52 12.64
N ILE A 309 -7.88 -7.77 11.52
CA ILE A 309 -8.17 -6.71 10.53
C ILE A 309 -9.15 -5.64 11.09
N GLY A 310 -9.99 -6.03 12.06
CA GLY A 310 -10.80 -5.08 12.82
C GLY A 310 -9.95 -4.11 13.66
N HIS A 311 -8.95 -4.64 14.35
CA HIS A 311 -7.97 -3.85 15.11
C HIS A 311 -7.14 -2.94 14.19
N SER A 312 -6.78 -3.38 12.99
CA SER A 312 -5.99 -2.56 12.05
C SER A 312 -6.75 -1.31 11.58
N THR A 313 -8.08 -1.25 11.78
CA THR A 313 -8.92 -0.14 11.34
C THR A 313 -9.69 0.53 12.47
N GLN A 314 -9.25 0.38 13.72
CA GLN A 314 -9.89 1.06 14.86
C GLN A 314 -9.89 2.59 14.75
N ASN A 315 -8.85 3.16 14.13
CA ASN A 315 -8.76 4.60 13.91
C ASN A 315 -9.55 5.08 12.68
N LEU A 316 -10.09 4.15 11.87
CA LEU A 316 -10.90 4.48 10.70
C LEU A 316 -12.21 5.09 11.18
N ARG A 317 -12.40 6.39 10.93
CA ARG A 317 -13.69 7.05 11.10
C ARG A 317 -14.57 6.70 9.92
N GLY A 318 -15.70 6.04 10.19
CA GLY A 318 -16.76 5.90 9.20
C GLY A 318 -17.86 6.92 9.43
N PHE A 319 -19.07 6.56 8.99
CA PHE A 319 -20.20 7.47 8.92
C PHE A 319 -21.38 6.95 9.74
N GLY A 320 -22.02 7.85 10.49
CA GLY A 320 -23.18 7.56 11.32
C GLY A 320 -24.44 7.23 10.50
N ALA A 321 -25.55 6.90 11.18
CA ALA A 321 -26.81 6.54 10.52
C ALA A 321 -27.45 7.69 9.71
N ASP A 322 -27.05 8.93 10.01
CA ASP A 322 -27.49 10.16 9.34
C ASP A 322 -26.86 10.34 7.95
N THR A 323 -25.72 9.71 7.69
CA THR A 323 -24.99 9.80 6.42
C THR A 323 -25.21 8.54 5.60
N ARG A 324 -25.83 8.68 4.44
CA ARG A 324 -26.11 7.59 3.48
C ARG A 324 -24.92 7.39 2.54
N VAL A 325 -24.33 6.20 2.59
CA VAL A 325 -23.11 5.87 1.85
C VAL A 325 -23.36 4.75 0.84
N VAL A 326 -22.83 4.89 -0.37
CA VAL A 326 -22.73 3.81 -1.35
C VAL A 326 -21.26 3.40 -1.48
N VAL A 327 -20.96 2.13 -1.27
CA VAL A 327 -19.65 1.51 -1.50
C VAL A 327 -19.73 0.64 -2.74
N ALA A 328 -19.05 1.05 -3.80
CA ALA A 328 -18.99 0.37 -5.07
C ALA A 328 -17.57 -0.13 -5.35
N CYS A 329 -17.41 -1.44 -5.43
CA CYS A 329 -16.12 -2.07 -5.73
C CYS A 329 -16.03 -2.49 -7.20
N ASP A 330 -14.98 -2.08 -7.87
CA ASP A 330 -14.69 -2.44 -9.25
C ASP A 330 -14.11 -3.86 -9.32
N VAL A 331 -14.73 -4.74 -10.10
CA VAL A 331 -14.24 -6.11 -10.38
C VAL A 331 -13.93 -6.33 -11.86
N SER A 332 -13.78 -5.25 -12.63
CA SER A 332 -13.47 -5.27 -14.05
C SER A 332 -12.15 -5.97 -14.38
N GLY A 333 -11.97 -6.34 -15.65
CA GLY A 333 -10.78 -7.04 -16.12
C GLY A 333 -9.48 -6.24 -15.90
N SER A 334 -9.53 -4.91 -15.93
CA SER A 334 -8.34 -4.08 -15.67
C SER A 334 -7.89 -4.13 -14.21
N MET A 335 -8.80 -4.43 -13.29
CA MET A 335 -8.53 -4.65 -11.87
C MET A 335 -8.02 -6.07 -11.55
N GLN A 336 -8.04 -7.00 -12.50
CA GLN A 336 -7.54 -8.38 -12.33
C GLN A 336 -6.02 -8.50 -12.52
N GLN A 337 -5.29 -7.44 -12.19
CA GLN A 337 -3.83 -7.41 -12.25
C GLN A 337 -3.22 -7.67 -10.87
N PRO A 338 -2.14 -8.47 -10.77
CA PRO A 338 -1.46 -8.69 -9.52
C PRO A 338 -0.76 -7.41 -9.04
N ILE A 339 -0.88 -7.10 -7.75
CA ILE A 339 -0.28 -5.88 -7.15
C ILE A 339 1.26 -5.89 -7.15
N SER A 340 1.87 -7.06 -7.36
CA SER A 340 3.30 -7.23 -7.62
C SER A 340 3.54 -8.54 -8.39
N PRO A 341 4.68 -8.71 -9.07
CA PRO A 341 4.92 -9.87 -9.94
C PRO A 341 4.79 -11.26 -9.29
N ARG A 342 4.93 -11.36 -7.96
CA ARG A 342 4.79 -12.62 -7.21
C ARG A 342 3.54 -12.66 -6.31
N SER A 343 2.65 -11.68 -6.44
CA SER A 343 1.44 -11.60 -5.62
C SER A 343 0.32 -12.43 -6.21
N LYS A 344 -0.34 -13.24 -5.38
CA LYS A 344 -1.65 -13.83 -5.69
C LYS A 344 -2.82 -12.86 -5.45
N VAL A 345 -2.56 -11.78 -4.71
CA VAL A 345 -3.54 -10.71 -4.46
C VAL A 345 -3.57 -9.80 -5.68
N LEU A 346 -4.79 -9.57 -6.17
CA LEU A 346 -5.09 -8.75 -7.34
C LEU A 346 -5.51 -7.33 -6.92
N LEU A 347 -5.59 -6.40 -7.87
CA LEU A 347 -5.94 -5.02 -7.56
C LEU A 347 -7.38 -4.89 -7.05
N TYR A 348 -8.32 -5.63 -7.64
CA TYR A 348 -9.70 -5.64 -7.14
C TYR A 348 -9.81 -6.23 -5.72
N ASP A 349 -8.95 -7.19 -5.33
CA ASP A 349 -8.93 -7.69 -3.96
C ASP A 349 -8.66 -6.58 -2.95
N VAL A 350 -7.74 -5.66 -3.29
CA VAL A 350 -7.47 -4.47 -2.48
C VAL A 350 -8.70 -3.57 -2.42
N GLY A 351 -9.37 -3.35 -3.56
CA GLY A 351 -10.61 -2.57 -3.62
C GLY A 351 -11.75 -3.17 -2.80
N LEU A 352 -11.91 -4.49 -2.82
CA LEU A 352 -12.89 -5.21 -1.99
C LEU A 352 -12.56 -5.07 -0.51
N VAL A 353 -11.29 -5.27 -0.10
CA VAL A 353 -10.88 -5.16 1.31
C VAL A 353 -11.11 -3.74 1.83
N LEU A 354 -10.67 -2.71 1.10
CA LEU A 354 -10.86 -1.32 1.50
C LEU A 354 -12.36 -0.96 1.53
N GLY A 355 -13.14 -1.41 0.55
CA GLY A 355 -14.59 -1.24 0.53
C GLY A 355 -15.26 -1.86 1.76
N MET A 356 -14.90 -3.09 2.13
CA MET A 356 -15.49 -3.78 3.29
C MET A 356 -15.04 -3.17 4.62
N LEU A 357 -13.81 -2.65 4.69
CA LEU A 357 -13.35 -1.90 5.85
C LEU A 357 -14.18 -0.63 6.08
N LEU A 358 -14.48 0.11 5.01
CA LEU A 358 -15.33 1.28 5.09
C LEU A 358 -16.77 0.91 5.44
N GLN A 359 -17.31 -0.13 4.79
CA GLN A 359 -18.66 -0.65 5.03
C GLN A 359 -18.87 -1.00 6.51
N ARG A 360 -17.90 -1.67 7.14
CA ARG A 360 -17.93 -2.01 8.57
C ARG A 360 -18.04 -0.79 9.49
N ARG A 361 -17.57 0.38 9.04
CA ARG A 361 -17.56 1.62 9.80
C ARG A 361 -18.76 2.53 9.48
N CYS A 362 -19.62 2.14 8.54
CA CYS A 362 -20.78 2.92 8.15
C CYS A 362 -22.08 2.27 8.67
N GLN A 363 -22.94 3.05 9.33
CA GLN A 363 -24.22 2.53 9.85
C GLN A 363 -25.30 2.47 8.77
N ASN A 364 -25.26 3.39 7.79
CA ASN A 364 -26.21 3.48 6.68
C ASN A 364 -25.48 3.35 5.35
N VAL A 365 -25.28 2.12 4.90
CA VAL A 365 -24.44 1.80 3.76
C VAL A 365 -25.09 0.79 2.82
N VAL A 366 -25.05 1.11 1.52
CA VAL A 366 -25.31 0.17 0.43
C VAL A 366 -23.96 -0.27 -0.13
N THR A 367 -23.79 -1.57 -0.31
CA THR A 367 -22.56 -2.14 -0.83
C THR A 367 -22.84 -2.92 -2.10
N GLY A 368 -21.87 -2.98 -3.00
CA GLY A 368 -21.99 -3.77 -4.21
C GLY A 368 -20.72 -3.77 -5.03
N MET A 369 -20.80 -4.40 -6.19
CA MET A 369 -19.72 -4.50 -7.16
C MET A 369 -20.20 -4.13 -8.56
N PHE A 370 -19.30 -3.61 -9.39
CA PHE A 370 -19.61 -3.28 -10.78
C PHE A 370 -18.59 -3.84 -11.76
N GLY A 371 -19.11 -4.14 -12.95
CA GLY A 371 -18.38 -4.58 -14.13
C GLY A 371 -19.08 -4.10 -15.40
N ASP A 372 -19.62 -5.04 -16.18
CA ASP A 372 -20.62 -4.75 -17.23
C ASP A 372 -21.91 -4.17 -16.65
N ARG A 373 -22.29 -4.60 -15.44
CA ARG A 373 -23.45 -4.14 -14.68
C ARG A 373 -23.11 -3.76 -13.24
N TRP A 374 -23.94 -2.97 -12.59
CA TRP A 374 -23.88 -2.72 -11.14
C TRP A 374 -24.78 -3.71 -10.40
N LYS A 375 -24.27 -4.30 -9.31
CA LYS A 375 -25.05 -5.20 -8.44
C LYS A 375 -24.86 -4.83 -6.98
N ARG A 376 -25.96 -4.46 -6.33
CA ARG A 376 -26.03 -4.32 -4.87
C ARG A 376 -25.93 -5.71 -4.23
N VAL A 377 -25.13 -5.82 -3.19
CA VAL A 377 -24.91 -7.05 -2.42
C VAL A 377 -25.06 -6.72 -0.94
N PRO A 378 -26.17 -7.14 -0.29
CA PRO A 378 -26.34 -6.95 1.14
C PRO A 378 -25.36 -7.86 1.89
N LEU A 379 -24.57 -7.28 2.80
CA LEU A 379 -23.53 -7.97 3.55
C LEU A 379 -23.58 -7.58 5.03
N PRO A 380 -23.28 -8.51 5.96
CA PRO A 380 -23.21 -8.20 7.39
C PRO A 380 -22.05 -7.24 7.70
N GLN A 381 -22.26 -6.26 8.58
CA GLN A 381 -21.25 -5.21 8.86
C GLN A 381 -20.01 -5.69 9.65
N ASN A 382 -20.12 -6.79 10.42
CA ASN A 382 -19.07 -7.16 11.38
C ASN A 382 -17.91 -7.99 10.79
N GLN A 383 -18.06 -8.49 9.55
CA GLN A 383 -17.07 -9.36 8.91
C GLN A 383 -16.45 -8.64 7.72
N VAL A 384 -15.13 -8.62 7.59
CA VAL A 384 -14.44 -7.97 6.48
C VAL A 384 -13.96 -9.01 5.49
N LEU A 385 -13.17 -9.99 5.94
CA LEU A 385 -12.52 -10.97 5.08
C LEU A 385 -13.53 -11.95 4.46
N SER A 386 -14.51 -12.39 5.25
CA SER A 386 -15.63 -13.22 4.80
C SER A 386 -16.49 -12.51 3.74
N ASN A 387 -16.79 -11.22 3.96
CA ASN A 387 -17.51 -10.40 2.98
C ASN A 387 -16.73 -10.23 1.67
N VAL A 388 -15.41 -10.07 1.76
CA VAL A 388 -14.54 -10.07 0.57
C VAL A 388 -14.61 -11.42 -0.15
N GLN A 389 -14.62 -12.56 0.56
CA GLN A 389 -14.79 -13.88 -0.09
C GLN A 389 -16.18 -14.06 -0.72
N GLU A 390 -17.23 -13.49 -0.12
CA GLU A 390 -18.58 -13.49 -0.69
C GLU A 390 -18.63 -12.70 -1.99
N LEU A 391 -18.05 -11.50 -2.03
CA LEU A 391 -17.95 -10.70 -3.26
C LEU A 391 -17.08 -11.39 -4.31
N TYR A 392 -15.95 -11.98 -3.91
CA TYR A 392 -15.08 -12.76 -4.79
C TYR A 392 -15.82 -13.91 -5.48
N ARG A 393 -16.60 -14.70 -4.72
CA ARG A 393 -17.39 -15.82 -5.28
C ARG A 393 -18.44 -15.36 -6.30
N ARG A 394 -18.79 -14.08 -6.27
CA ARG A 394 -19.88 -13.50 -7.06
C ARG A 394 -19.39 -12.50 -8.11
N GLU A 395 -18.09 -12.24 -8.22
CA GLU A 395 -17.54 -11.25 -9.15
C GLU A 395 -17.97 -11.48 -10.61
N GLY A 396 -18.06 -12.74 -11.03
CA GLY A 396 -18.50 -13.12 -12.38
C GLY A 396 -19.97 -12.80 -12.66
N GLU A 397 -20.76 -12.50 -11.63
CA GLU A 397 -22.15 -12.08 -11.79
C GLU A 397 -22.28 -10.67 -12.37
N VAL A 398 -21.23 -9.86 -12.49
CA VAL A 398 -21.36 -8.49 -13.03
C VAL A 398 -20.62 -8.26 -14.34
N GLY A 399 -19.91 -9.26 -14.86
CA GLY A 399 -19.08 -9.11 -16.05
C GLY A 399 -17.82 -8.26 -15.79
N TYR A 400 -17.08 -7.90 -16.83
CA TYR A 400 -15.69 -7.43 -16.69
C TYR A 400 -15.35 -6.11 -17.40
N SER A 401 -16.32 -5.37 -17.93
CA SER A 401 -16.15 -3.96 -18.33
C SER A 401 -16.04 -3.05 -17.10
N THR A 402 -15.76 -1.77 -17.30
CA THR A 402 -15.50 -0.82 -16.20
C THR A 402 -16.60 0.27 -16.15
N ASN A 403 -17.87 -0.16 -16.13
CA ASN A 403 -19.04 0.74 -16.26
C ASN A 403 -19.44 1.41 -14.93
N GLY A 404 -18.54 2.20 -14.32
CA GLY A 404 -18.81 2.89 -13.05
C GLY A 404 -20.01 3.84 -13.09
N HIS A 405 -20.38 4.35 -14.27
CA HIS A 405 -21.56 5.20 -14.47
C HIS A 405 -22.88 4.52 -14.06
N LEU A 406 -22.95 3.18 -14.10
CA LEU A 406 -24.14 2.41 -13.74
C LEU A 406 -24.49 2.50 -12.25
N VAL A 407 -23.50 2.71 -11.38
CA VAL A 407 -23.72 2.93 -9.94
C VAL A 407 -24.56 4.20 -9.74
N VAL A 408 -24.21 5.28 -10.43
CA VAL A 408 -24.91 6.56 -10.31
C VAL A 408 -26.27 6.51 -11.00
N GLN A 409 -26.37 5.85 -12.15
CA GLN A 409 -27.65 5.66 -12.84
C GLN A 409 -28.66 4.85 -12.02
N ASP A 410 -28.19 3.85 -11.28
CA ASP A 410 -29.03 3.08 -10.35
C ASP A 410 -29.66 3.99 -9.28
N LEU A 411 -28.89 4.93 -8.72
CA LEU A 411 -29.41 5.93 -7.78
C LEU A 411 -30.41 6.88 -8.42
N ILE A 412 -30.15 7.34 -9.65
CA ILE A 412 -31.08 8.19 -10.40
C ILE A 412 -32.40 7.44 -10.66
N ARG A 413 -32.33 6.20 -11.12
CA ARG A 413 -33.49 5.37 -11.47
C ARG A 413 -34.42 5.16 -10.28
N HIS A 414 -33.86 4.97 -9.10
CA HIS A 414 -34.63 4.76 -7.86
C HIS A 414 -34.92 6.07 -7.11
N ASN A 415 -34.53 7.23 -7.66
CA ASN A 415 -34.60 8.53 -6.99
C ASN A 415 -34.02 8.50 -5.56
N GLU A 416 -32.95 7.74 -5.38
CA GLU A 416 -32.35 7.46 -4.08
C GLU A 416 -31.34 8.55 -3.72
N ARG A 417 -31.59 9.23 -2.60
CA ARG A 417 -30.71 10.28 -2.08
C ARG A 417 -29.63 9.69 -1.19
N VAL A 418 -28.38 9.78 -1.63
CA VAL A 418 -27.20 9.41 -0.85
C VAL A 418 -26.28 10.62 -0.70
N ASP A 419 -25.54 10.66 0.41
CA ASP A 419 -24.62 11.75 0.70
C ASP A 419 -23.27 11.50 0.06
N LYS A 420 -22.86 10.22 -0.02
CA LYS A 420 -21.52 9.82 -0.45
C LYS A 420 -21.55 8.59 -1.34
N VAL A 421 -20.86 8.67 -2.48
CA VAL A 421 -20.57 7.54 -3.36
C VAL A 421 -19.07 7.28 -3.33
N MET A 422 -18.69 6.07 -2.93
CA MET A 422 -17.31 5.61 -2.76
C MET A 422 -17.02 4.55 -3.83
N MET A 423 -16.14 4.84 -4.78
CA MET A 423 -15.77 3.92 -5.87
C MET A 423 -14.32 3.47 -5.71
N PHE A 424 -14.09 2.17 -5.54
CA PHE A 424 -12.76 1.57 -5.48
C PHE A 424 -12.41 0.95 -6.83
N THR A 425 -11.49 1.58 -7.58
CA THR A 425 -11.24 1.33 -9.01
C THR A 425 -9.79 1.68 -9.40
N ASP A 426 -9.41 1.42 -10.65
CA ASP A 426 -8.16 1.89 -11.27
C ASP A 426 -8.37 3.21 -12.05
N CYS A 427 -9.56 3.81 -11.93
CA CYS A 427 -10.00 5.01 -12.63
C CYS A 427 -10.07 4.87 -14.17
N GLN A 428 -9.96 3.66 -14.73
CA GLN A 428 -10.18 3.39 -16.15
C GLN A 428 -11.67 3.23 -16.48
N LEU A 429 -12.52 4.05 -15.85
CA LEU A 429 -13.97 4.01 -16.03
C LEU A 429 -14.34 4.44 -17.45
N TRP A 430 -15.20 3.67 -18.10
CA TRP A 430 -15.69 3.96 -19.45
C TRP A 430 -17.15 3.50 -19.61
N ASN A 431 -17.65 3.56 -20.84
CA ASN A 431 -18.97 3.06 -21.19
C ASN A 431 -18.86 2.05 -22.35
N SER A 432 -19.03 0.77 -22.02
CA SER A 432 -18.94 -0.31 -23.00
C SER A 432 -20.11 -0.42 -23.97
N THR A 433 -21.21 0.29 -23.72
CA THR A 433 -22.39 0.26 -24.58
C THR A 433 -22.37 1.30 -25.70
N GLY A 434 -21.53 2.34 -25.57
CA GLY A 434 -21.46 3.43 -26.54
C GLY A 434 -22.73 4.29 -26.64
N ASP A 435 -23.68 4.18 -25.70
CA ASP A 435 -24.95 4.93 -25.68
C ASP A 435 -24.79 6.44 -25.35
N GLY A 436 -23.55 6.90 -25.21
CA GLY A 436 -23.20 8.29 -24.90
C GLY A 436 -23.31 8.65 -23.42
N ASN A 437 -23.73 7.74 -22.54
CA ASN A 437 -23.64 7.94 -21.09
C ASN A 437 -22.18 7.83 -20.63
N ASP A 438 -21.78 8.69 -19.71
CA ASP A 438 -20.49 8.60 -19.04
C ASP A 438 -20.67 8.98 -17.57
N LEU A 439 -19.67 8.68 -16.73
CA LEU A 439 -19.78 8.93 -15.30
C LEU A 439 -19.92 10.44 -15.00
N ALA A 440 -19.25 11.30 -15.77
CA ALA A 440 -19.33 12.75 -15.58
C ALA A 440 -20.73 13.31 -15.89
N LYS A 441 -21.42 12.79 -16.92
CA LYS A 441 -22.81 13.11 -17.25
C LYS A 441 -23.76 12.57 -16.19
N ALA A 442 -23.63 11.29 -15.83
CA ALA A 442 -24.47 10.67 -14.81
C ALA A 442 -24.36 11.39 -13.46
N TRP A 443 -23.14 11.73 -13.02
CA TRP A 443 -22.90 12.45 -11.77
C TRP A 443 -23.52 13.85 -11.75
N ARG A 444 -23.34 14.62 -12.84
CA ARG A 444 -23.97 15.94 -12.97
C ARG A 444 -25.49 15.87 -12.95
N GLN A 445 -26.08 14.88 -13.64
CA GLN A 445 -27.51 14.66 -13.61
C GLN A 445 -27.97 14.32 -12.19
N TYR A 446 -27.30 13.40 -11.51
CA TYR A 446 -27.64 12.98 -10.16
C TYR A 446 -27.63 14.14 -9.16
N ARG A 447 -26.56 14.95 -9.15
CA ARG A 447 -26.49 16.12 -8.28
C ARG A 447 -27.57 17.15 -8.62
N ARG A 448 -27.86 17.38 -9.90
CA ARG A 448 -28.90 18.34 -10.31
C ARG A 448 -30.31 17.90 -9.93
N THR A 449 -30.61 16.61 -10.00
CA THR A 449 -31.99 16.10 -9.97
C THR A 449 -32.37 15.37 -8.68
N VAL A 450 -31.41 14.74 -7.99
CA VAL A 450 -31.67 13.87 -6.84
C VAL A 450 -30.98 14.40 -5.58
N ALA A 451 -29.66 14.61 -5.61
CA ALA A 451 -28.87 14.94 -4.41
C ALA A 451 -27.79 16.02 -4.68
N PRO A 452 -28.14 17.33 -4.60
CA PRO A 452 -27.22 18.44 -4.92
C PRO A 452 -25.93 18.50 -4.10
N GLN A 453 -25.98 18.01 -2.86
CA GLN A 453 -24.85 18.02 -1.92
C GLN A 453 -24.07 16.71 -1.89
N ALA A 454 -24.43 15.74 -2.74
CA ALA A 454 -23.72 14.46 -2.78
C ALA A 454 -22.26 14.64 -3.19
N ARG A 455 -21.39 13.81 -2.60
CA ARG A 455 -19.95 13.73 -2.91
C ARG A 455 -19.60 12.37 -3.52
N LEU A 456 -18.70 12.38 -4.51
CA LEU A 456 -18.15 11.21 -5.18
C LEU A 456 -16.65 11.11 -4.85
N TYR A 457 -16.23 9.99 -4.29
CA TYR A 457 -14.84 9.70 -3.99
C TYR A 457 -14.39 8.55 -4.88
N LEU A 458 -13.38 8.85 -5.70
CA LEU A 458 -12.69 7.87 -6.52
C LEU A 458 -11.43 7.43 -5.77
N PHE A 459 -11.40 6.17 -5.34
CA PHE A 459 -10.24 5.54 -4.75
C PHE A 459 -9.43 4.89 -5.90
N ASP A 460 -8.38 5.59 -6.34
CA ASP A 460 -7.48 5.15 -7.39
C ASP A 460 -6.44 4.16 -6.85
N LEU A 461 -6.59 2.92 -7.27
CA LEU A 461 -5.70 1.84 -6.90
C LEU A 461 -4.58 1.64 -7.92
N ALA A 462 -4.62 2.23 -9.12
CA ALA A 462 -3.58 2.00 -10.14
C ALA A 462 -2.65 3.20 -10.33
N GLY A 463 -3.12 4.42 -10.11
CA GLY A 463 -2.33 5.65 -10.24
C GLY A 463 -1.97 5.97 -11.68
N HIS A 464 -2.84 5.69 -12.66
CA HIS A 464 -2.56 5.87 -14.09
C HIS A 464 -2.31 7.32 -14.52
N GLY A 465 -2.64 8.30 -13.67
CA GLY A 465 -2.35 9.72 -13.91
C GLY A 465 -3.46 10.50 -14.62
N ASN A 466 -4.58 9.84 -14.88
CA ASN A 466 -5.79 10.45 -15.39
C ASN A 466 -6.99 10.02 -14.53
N THR A 467 -8.05 10.82 -14.59
CA THR A 467 -9.28 10.59 -13.82
C THR A 467 -10.50 10.76 -14.74
N PRO A 468 -11.57 9.97 -14.57
CA PRO A 468 -12.77 10.04 -15.40
C PRO A 468 -13.60 11.31 -15.16
N LEU A 469 -13.31 12.07 -14.10
CA LEU A 469 -13.95 13.35 -13.77
C LEU A 469 -12.91 14.39 -13.39
N ASP A 470 -13.21 15.66 -13.69
CA ASP A 470 -12.44 16.81 -13.21
C ASP A 470 -12.52 16.86 -11.68
N VAL A 471 -11.40 16.67 -11.00
CA VAL A 471 -11.33 16.58 -9.53
C VAL A 471 -11.32 17.99 -8.97
N ARG A 472 -12.52 18.56 -8.79
CA ARG A 472 -12.70 19.91 -8.25
C ARG A 472 -13.76 19.90 -7.16
N GLU A 473 -13.45 20.61 -6.08
CA GLU A 473 -14.35 20.88 -4.94
C GLU A 473 -15.80 21.24 -5.34
N PRO A 474 -16.05 22.17 -6.29
CA PRO A 474 -17.42 22.54 -6.68
C PRO A 474 -18.22 21.40 -7.31
N ASP A 475 -17.55 20.45 -7.95
CA ASP A 475 -18.16 19.31 -8.61
C ASP A 475 -18.45 18.16 -7.64
N GLY A 476 -18.02 18.29 -6.38
CA GLY A 476 -18.23 17.29 -5.33
C GLY A 476 -17.49 16.00 -5.64
N VAL A 477 -16.36 16.08 -6.35
CA VAL A 477 -15.54 14.92 -6.73
C VAL A 477 -14.18 15.02 -6.07
N ALA A 478 -13.76 13.95 -5.41
CA ALA A 478 -12.43 13.83 -4.83
C ALA A 478 -11.73 12.56 -5.31
N LEU A 479 -10.41 12.65 -5.49
CA LEU A 479 -9.54 11.52 -5.81
C LEU A 479 -8.66 11.19 -4.61
N ILE A 480 -8.61 9.91 -4.24
CA ILE A 480 -7.78 9.38 -3.16
C ILE A 480 -7.00 8.21 -3.74
N ALA A 481 -5.67 8.18 -3.60
CA ALA A 481 -4.86 7.13 -4.20
C ALA A 481 -4.19 6.26 -3.14
N GLY A 482 -4.07 4.96 -3.44
CA GLY A 482 -3.24 4.01 -2.68
C GLY A 482 -3.95 2.76 -2.18
N TRP A 483 -3.17 1.86 -1.60
CA TRP A 483 -3.61 0.51 -1.20
C TRP A 483 -3.73 0.27 0.30
N SER A 484 -3.31 1.25 1.09
CA SER A 484 -3.31 1.15 2.55
C SER A 484 -4.61 1.70 3.13
N ASP A 485 -4.89 1.36 4.37
CA ASP A 485 -5.92 1.99 5.20
C ASP A 485 -5.71 3.52 5.38
N LYS A 486 -4.54 4.06 5.03
CA LYS A 486 -4.28 5.51 5.04
C LYS A 486 -5.07 6.31 4.02
N VAL A 487 -5.68 5.66 3.03
CA VAL A 487 -6.67 6.31 2.17
C VAL A 487 -7.84 6.88 2.98
N PHE A 488 -8.14 6.31 4.15
CA PHE A 488 -9.21 6.81 5.01
C PHE A 488 -8.80 8.03 5.86
N ASP A 489 -7.51 8.15 6.20
CA ASP A 489 -6.98 9.38 6.82
C ASP A 489 -7.09 10.55 5.82
N VAL A 490 -6.79 10.29 4.54
CA VAL A 490 -6.96 11.25 3.44
C VAL A 490 -8.43 11.60 3.21
N LEU A 491 -9.32 10.60 3.21
CA LEU A 491 -10.77 10.82 3.16
C LEU A 491 -11.22 11.76 4.28
N GLN A 492 -10.74 11.54 5.50
CA GLN A 492 -11.08 12.38 6.64
C GLN A 492 -10.56 13.82 6.48
N ALA A 493 -9.35 14.01 5.96
CA ALA A 493 -8.82 15.34 5.68
C ALA A 493 -9.70 16.11 4.69
N LEU A 494 -10.17 15.44 3.62
CA LEU A 494 -11.12 15.99 2.64
C LEU A 494 -12.48 16.32 3.27
N GLU A 495 -12.95 15.49 4.21
CA GLU A 495 -14.20 15.76 4.93
C GLU A 495 -14.12 16.97 5.84
N ASN A 496 -12.93 17.29 6.36
CA ASN A 496 -12.70 18.47 7.18
C ASN A 496 -12.38 19.73 6.35
N GLY A 497 -12.53 19.69 5.02
CA GLY A 497 -12.27 20.82 4.12
C GLY A 497 -10.80 21.01 3.74
N GLY A 498 -9.95 20.01 4.01
CA GLY A 498 -8.58 19.96 3.52
C GLY A 498 -8.48 19.35 2.11
N SER A 499 -7.25 19.08 1.67
CA SER A 499 -6.97 18.36 0.42
C SER A 499 -6.23 17.05 0.69
N ALA A 500 -6.10 16.19 -0.32
CA ALA A 500 -5.28 14.98 -0.24
C ALA A 500 -3.79 15.29 0.02
N LEU A 501 -3.34 16.50 -0.28
CA LEU A 501 -1.94 16.94 -0.13
C LEU A 501 -1.66 17.59 1.24
N THR A 502 -2.70 18.02 1.95
CA THR A 502 -2.58 18.77 3.21
C THR A 502 -1.84 17.98 4.30
N GLU A 503 -1.97 16.66 4.32
CA GLU A 503 -1.24 15.81 5.28
C GLU A 503 0.28 15.74 4.99
N MET A 504 0.69 15.95 3.74
CA MET A 504 2.11 15.97 3.36
C MET A 504 2.75 17.32 3.66
N GLU A 505 2.01 18.41 3.41
CA GLU A 505 2.49 19.77 3.63
C GLU A 505 2.80 20.05 5.12
N ARG A 506 2.19 19.30 6.04
CA ARG A 506 2.45 19.35 7.49
C ARG A 506 3.75 18.66 7.93
N ILE A 507 4.47 18.00 7.02
CA ILE A 507 5.71 17.31 7.37
C ILE A 507 6.85 18.31 7.44
N ASP A 508 7.37 18.49 8.64
CA ASP A 508 8.59 19.26 8.90
C ASP A 508 9.84 18.41 8.66
N PHE A 509 10.95 19.02 8.25
CA PHE A 509 12.25 18.36 8.16
C PHE A 509 13.11 18.64 9.37
#